data_AF-A0A930TPH8-F1
#
_entry.id   AF-A0A930TPH8-F1
#
_cell.length_a   1.000
_cell.length_b   1.000
_cell.length_c   1.000
_cell.angle_alpha   90.00
_cell.angle_beta   90.00
_cell.angle_gamma   90.00
#
_symmetry.space_group_name_H-M   'P 1'
#
loop_
_entity.id
_entity.type
_entity.pdbx_description
1 polymer ?
#
loop_
_entity_poly.entity_id
_entity_poly.type
_entity_poly.pdbx_seq_one_letter_code
_entity_poly.pdbx_strand_id
1 'polypeptide(L)'
;HPGILRRRAAGNRPAGIEGLLYADGIANVFRMNPNGILFSENASINVGGSFTATTADAIAFEDLGTFNARPRQSTDPQLLSVDPSAFSFQRVPAPIDVATNGLNPLQVLGNTTLLFLGGDIHVDYSALYAPGGGSVQLVSIGEPGEILFSSNPQLFDLSIPPDLEGADITLRDSTLDVRAFEQGEMFFFGDNISISNSVLLGGIGVDLGFEGAIAGDLVFSATDSLTIDAGSVIGNNIYTGAIGNSGDITFTAADTIHIEDVARITSTSLNTGNAGNVVLRARDSITVDRALVQTDTGPDEVGRSEAIQTPWVSLPSAPSSSSQANHGDTTETSTNPEASWVEAQAWVVNAQGQVVLTDSTPADLGIPLRCRP
;
A
#
# COMPACT_ATOMS: atom_id res chain seq x y z
N HIS A 1 -7.86 11.25 16.50
CA HIS A 1 -9.25 10.78 16.26
C HIS A 1 -9.40 9.39 16.83
N PRO A 2 -10.60 8.92 17.28
CA PRO A 2 -10.72 7.57 17.82
C PRO A 2 -10.35 6.51 16.78
N GLY A 3 -9.42 5.62 17.10
CA GLY A 3 -9.00 4.52 16.24
C GLY A 3 -9.76 3.23 16.55
N ILE A 4 -10.02 2.41 15.53
CA ILE A 4 -10.65 1.10 15.67
C ILE A 4 -9.56 0.02 15.63
N LEU A 5 -9.37 -0.67 16.75
CA LEU A 5 -8.45 -1.81 16.85
C LEU A 5 -9.22 -3.12 16.68
N ARG A 6 -8.87 -3.93 15.67
CA ARG A 6 -9.43 -5.27 15.48
C ARG A 6 -8.31 -6.32 15.54
N ARG A 7 -8.35 -7.16 16.58
CA ARG A 7 -7.51 -8.36 16.71
C ARG A 7 -8.34 -9.63 16.52
N ARG A 8 -7.68 -10.70 16.07
CA ARG A 8 -8.21 -12.06 16.16
C ARG A 8 -7.29 -12.89 17.05
N ALA A 9 -7.81 -13.43 18.14
CA ALA A 9 -7.10 -14.35 19.03
C ALA A 9 -7.79 -15.73 19.05
N ALA A 10 -6.95 -16.78 19.14
CA ALA A 10 -7.24 -18.22 19.19
C ALA A 10 -7.34 -18.96 17.83
N GLY A 11 -6.18 -19.31 17.28
CA GLY A 11 -5.98 -20.29 16.21
C GLY A 11 -4.60 -20.14 15.54
N ASN A 12 -3.90 -21.24 15.22
CA ASN A 12 -2.60 -21.25 14.50
C ASN A 12 -2.72 -20.96 12.99
N ARG A 13 -3.82 -20.35 12.54
CA ARG A 13 -4.09 -20.10 11.12
C ARG A 13 -4.01 -18.60 10.80
N PRO A 14 -3.57 -18.24 9.58
CA PRO A 14 -3.73 -16.88 9.07
C PRO A 14 -5.17 -16.40 9.21
N ALA A 15 -5.36 -15.09 9.35
CA ALA A 15 -6.68 -14.47 9.35
C ALA A 15 -7.03 -14.05 7.92
N GLY A 16 -7.83 -14.88 7.25
CA GLY A 16 -8.48 -14.49 5.99
C GLY A 16 -9.42 -13.31 6.22
N ILE A 17 -9.36 -12.36 5.30
CA ILE A 17 -10.35 -11.31 5.10
C ILE A 17 -11.04 -11.67 3.79
N GLU A 18 -12.32 -12.00 3.91
CA GLU A 18 -13.24 -12.36 2.85
C GLU A 18 -14.40 -11.36 2.98
N GLY A 19 -14.53 -10.42 2.03
CA GLY A 19 -15.57 -9.39 2.05
C GLY A 19 -15.12 -7.99 2.49
N LEU A 20 -16.10 -7.10 2.67
CA LEU A 20 -15.89 -5.68 2.95
C LEU A 20 -15.49 -5.42 4.41
N LEU A 21 -14.34 -4.80 4.59
CA LEU A 21 -13.97 -4.11 5.82
C LEU A 21 -14.31 -2.63 5.67
N TYR A 22 -15.41 -2.23 6.30
CA TYR A 22 -15.90 -0.85 6.34
C TYR A 22 -15.75 -0.25 7.74
N ALA A 23 -15.33 1.00 7.80
CA ALA A 23 -15.41 1.82 9.01
C ALA A 23 -16.05 3.17 8.65
N ASP A 24 -17.14 3.50 9.35
CA ASP A 24 -17.86 4.74 9.13
C ASP A 24 -17.10 5.93 9.74
N GLY A 25 -16.99 7.03 8.98
CA GLY A 25 -16.25 8.23 9.39
C GLY A 25 -14.74 8.18 9.15
N ILE A 26 -14.00 9.04 9.87
CA ILE A 26 -12.57 9.34 9.64
C ILE A 26 -11.63 8.59 10.60
N ALA A 27 -12.06 7.44 11.12
CA ALA A 27 -11.31 6.69 12.11
C ALA A 27 -10.18 5.86 11.46
N ASN A 28 -8.99 5.87 12.07
CA ASN A 28 -7.92 4.96 11.69
C ASN A 28 -8.27 3.52 12.11
N VAL A 29 -7.93 2.53 11.28
CA VAL A 29 -8.23 1.12 11.53
C VAL A 29 -6.95 0.30 11.57
N PHE A 30 -6.73 -0.44 12.65
CA PHE A 30 -5.62 -1.36 12.76
C PHE A 30 -6.12 -2.81 12.81
N ARG A 31 -5.64 -3.62 11.88
CA ARG A 31 -5.87 -5.06 11.79
C ARG A 31 -4.58 -5.78 12.15
N MET A 32 -4.57 -6.44 13.32
CA MET A 32 -3.38 -7.13 13.83
C MET A 32 -3.57 -8.65 13.91
N ASN A 33 -2.68 -9.42 13.29
CA ASN A 33 -2.60 -10.87 13.48
C ASN A 33 -1.16 -11.42 13.29
N PRO A 34 -0.47 -11.79 14.36
CA PRO A 34 0.87 -12.40 14.34
C PRO A 34 1.03 -13.75 13.65
N ASN A 35 -0.06 -14.36 13.19
CA ASN A 35 -0.03 -15.63 12.47
C ASN A 35 -0.21 -15.43 10.96
N GLY A 36 -0.18 -14.20 10.47
CA GLY A 36 -0.34 -13.84 9.07
C GLY A 36 -1.71 -13.26 8.76
N ILE A 37 -1.78 -12.49 7.68
CA ILE A 37 -2.99 -11.86 7.17
C ILE A 37 -3.13 -12.23 5.69
N LEU A 38 -4.33 -12.67 5.30
CA LEU A 38 -4.65 -12.93 3.90
C LEU A 38 -5.85 -12.07 3.49
N PHE A 39 -5.67 -11.20 2.50
CA PHE A 39 -6.77 -10.53 1.80
C PHE A 39 -7.09 -11.36 0.55
N SER A 40 -8.24 -12.05 0.58
CA SER A 40 -8.66 -12.92 -0.52
C SER A 40 -9.40 -12.16 -1.63
N GLU A 41 -9.81 -12.85 -2.69
CA GLU A 41 -10.47 -12.32 -3.90
C GLU A 41 -11.60 -11.31 -3.63
N ASN A 42 -12.38 -11.52 -2.58
CA ASN A 42 -13.53 -10.67 -2.25
C ASN A 42 -13.22 -9.61 -1.18
N ALA A 43 -11.97 -9.49 -0.75
CA ALA A 43 -11.60 -8.48 0.21
C ALA A 43 -11.68 -7.09 -0.41
N SER A 44 -12.39 -6.20 0.27
CA SER A 44 -12.40 -4.77 -0.07
C SER A 44 -12.26 -3.99 1.22
N ILE A 45 -11.51 -2.89 1.19
CA ILE A 45 -11.44 -1.96 2.32
C ILE A 45 -11.99 -0.63 1.83
N ASN A 46 -12.85 -0.03 2.65
CA ASN A 46 -13.30 1.34 2.45
C ASN A 46 -13.38 2.01 3.83
N VAL A 47 -12.35 2.78 4.14
CA VAL A 47 -12.13 3.41 5.44
C VAL A 47 -11.83 4.89 5.20
N GLY A 48 -12.50 5.78 5.94
CA GLY A 48 -12.31 7.22 5.82
C GLY A 48 -11.08 7.78 6.55
N GLY A 49 -10.43 6.96 7.38
CA GLY A 49 -9.11 7.20 7.97
C GLY A 49 -8.05 6.26 7.39
N SER A 50 -6.86 6.25 7.98
CA SER A 50 -5.80 5.33 7.57
C SER A 50 -6.10 3.89 7.98
N PHE A 51 -5.62 2.93 7.20
CA PHE A 51 -5.72 1.51 7.48
C PHE A 51 -4.33 0.89 7.64
N THR A 52 -4.14 0.12 8.71
CA THR A 52 -2.91 -0.65 8.94
C THR A 52 -3.24 -2.14 9.07
N ALA A 53 -2.64 -2.98 8.25
CA ALA A 53 -2.56 -4.42 8.46
C ALA A 53 -1.17 -4.79 8.98
N THR A 54 -1.11 -5.48 10.12
CA THR A 54 0.17 -5.84 10.73
C THR A 54 0.20 -7.24 11.33
N THR A 55 1.36 -7.88 11.26
CA THR A 55 1.64 -9.15 11.95
C THR A 55 2.44 -8.95 13.25
N ALA A 56 2.49 -7.71 13.78
CA ALA A 56 3.05 -7.41 15.09
C ALA A 56 2.33 -8.17 16.22
N ASP A 57 3.09 -8.60 17.23
CA ASP A 57 2.55 -9.25 18.44
C ASP A 57 1.84 -8.26 19.38
N ALA A 58 2.24 -6.99 19.35
CA ALA A 58 1.60 -5.91 20.09
C ALA A 58 1.75 -4.54 19.43
N ILE A 59 0.84 -3.63 19.78
CA ILE A 59 0.91 -2.20 19.48
C ILE A 59 1.03 -1.44 20.80
N ALA A 60 2.06 -0.61 20.94
CA ALA A 60 2.27 0.24 22.12
C ALA A 60 1.58 1.60 21.97
N PHE A 61 1.16 2.19 23.08
CA PHE A 61 0.49 3.49 23.16
C PHE A 61 1.09 4.35 24.28
N GLU A 62 2.38 4.68 24.16
CA GLU A 62 3.13 5.46 25.17
C GLU A 62 2.79 5.02 26.62
N ASP A 63 2.33 5.97 27.45
CA ASP A 63 2.00 5.76 28.86
C ASP A 63 0.69 4.98 29.10
N LEU A 64 -0.10 4.70 28.07
CA LEU A 64 -1.40 4.00 28.18
C LEU A 64 -1.30 2.49 28.08
N GLY A 65 -0.10 1.96 27.81
CA GLY A 65 0.19 0.54 27.80
C GLY A 65 0.19 -0.08 26.40
N THR A 66 0.00 -1.40 26.34
CA THR A 66 0.16 -2.19 25.11
C THR A 66 -1.11 -2.95 24.76
N PHE A 67 -1.50 -2.93 23.49
CA PHE A 67 -2.55 -3.75 22.93
C PHE A 67 -1.95 -5.03 22.36
N ASN A 68 -2.22 -6.18 22.98
CA ASN A 68 -1.61 -7.45 22.61
C ASN A 68 -2.50 -8.26 21.66
N ALA A 69 -1.90 -8.92 20.67
CA ALA A 69 -2.65 -9.85 19.81
C ALA A 69 -3.13 -11.09 20.55
N ARG A 70 -2.39 -11.50 21.59
CA ARG A 70 -2.71 -12.62 22.49
C ARG A 70 -2.83 -12.10 23.93
N PRO A 71 -3.99 -11.55 24.33
CA PRO A 71 -4.20 -11.02 25.68
C PRO A 71 -3.96 -12.13 26.71
N ARG A 72 -3.04 -11.90 27.66
CA ARG A 72 -2.88 -12.76 28.85
C ARG A 72 -3.81 -12.35 30.00
N GLN A 73 -4.43 -11.17 29.94
CA GLN A 73 -5.33 -10.60 30.95
C GLN A 73 -6.47 -9.78 30.29
N SER A 74 -7.59 -9.58 30.99
CA SER A 74 -8.81 -8.94 30.43
C SER A 74 -8.79 -7.40 30.42
N THR A 75 -7.65 -6.76 30.70
CA THR A 75 -7.50 -5.30 30.80
C THR A 75 -6.95 -4.65 29.52
N ASP A 76 -6.77 -5.41 28.43
CA ASP A 76 -6.36 -4.82 27.15
C ASP A 76 -7.42 -3.82 26.66
N PRO A 77 -7.03 -2.58 26.35
CA PRO A 77 -7.97 -1.55 25.93
C PRO A 77 -8.65 -1.94 24.61
N GLN A 78 -9.98 -1.97 24.60
CA GLN A 78 -10.78 -2.41 23.44
C GLN A 78 -11.12 -1.27 22.45
N LEU A 79 -10.87 -0.03 22.86
CA LEU A 79 -11.06 1.17 22.04
C LEU A 79 -10.03 2.20 22.52
N LEU A 80 -9.13 2.62 21.64
CA LEU A 80 -8.13 3.64 21.97
C LEU A 80 -8.34 4.84 21.06
N SER A 81 -8.53 5.99 21.70
CA SER A 81 -8.54 7.30 21.01
C SER A 81 -7.15 7.93 20.97
N VAL A 82 -6.11 7.10 21.04
CA VAL A 82 -4.72 7.54 21.19
C VAL A 82 -3.88 6.92 20.10
N ASP A 83 -2.95 7.72 19.59
CA ASP A 83 -2.08 7.34 18.50
C ASP A 83 -1.05 6.30 19.01
N PRO A 84 -0.77 5.25 18.21
CA PRO A 84 0.22 4.25 18.58
C PRO A 84 1.64 4.84 18.58
N SER A 85 2.50 4.31 19.44
CA SER A 85 3.91 4.70 19.55
C SER A 85 4.87 3.66 18.98
N ALA A 86 4.48 2.39 18.94
CA ALA A 86 5.32 1.33 18.36
C ALA A 86 4.54 0.08 17.94
N PHE A 87 5.12 -0.67 17.01
CA PHE A 87 4.78 -2.07 16.71
C PHE A 87 5.87 -3.00 17.23
N SER A 88 5.50 -4.02 17.99
CA SER A 88 6.45 -4.97 18.59
C SER A 88 6.31 -6.37 17.97
N PHE A 89 7.43 -6.91 17.53
CA PHE A 89 7.57 -8.26 16.98
C PHE A 89 8.45 -9.09 17.91
N GLN A 90 7.87 -10.11 18.55
CA GLN A 90 8.57 -11.00 19.50
C GLN A 90 9.15 -12.25 18.83
N ARG A 91 8.90 -12.40 17.54
CA ARG A 91 9.31 -13.51 16.68
C ARG A 91 9.43 -13.01 15.25
N VAL A 92 10.02 -13.83 14.38
CA VAL A 92 10.02 -13.60 12.93
C VAL A 92 8.58 -13.31 12.49
N PRO A 93 8.31 -12.12 11.92
CA PRO A 93 6.98 -11.72 11.52
C PRO A 93 6.37 -12.68 10.48
N ALA A 94 5.07 -12.94 10.59
CA ALA A 94 4.36 -13.77 9.62
C ALA A 94 4.03 -12.97 8.35
N PRO A 95 3.81 -13.65 7.21
CA PRO A 95 3.55 -12.97 5.94
C PRO A 95 2.19 -12.26 5.89
N ILE A 96 2.09 -11.31 4.98
CA ILE A 96 0.85 -10.65 4.57
C ILE A 96 0.65 -10.92 3.07
N ASP A 97 -0.44 -11.62 2.75
CA ASP A 97 -0.79 -11.97 1.37
C ASP A 97 -1.99 -11.15 0.93
N VAL A 98 -1.90 -10.50 -0.23
CA VAL A 98 -2.96 -9.71 -0.86
C VAL A 98 -3.25 -10.29 -2.24
N ALA A 99 -4.42 -10.89 -2.41
CA ALA A 99 -4.85 -11.59 -3.61
C ALA A 99 -6.34 -11.29 -3.91
N THR A 100 -6.66 -10.03 -4.21
CA THR A 100 -8.04 -9.54 -4.41
C THR A 100 -8.57 -9.65 -5.84
N ASN A 101 -7.82 -10.29 -6.75
CA ASN A 101 -8.10 -10.42 -8.18
C ASN A 101 -8.38 -9.10 -8.91
N GLY A 102 -7.97 -7.96 -8.36
CA GLY A 102 -8.06 -6.63 -8.94
C GLY A 102 -9.49 -6.08 -9.10
N LEU A 103 -10.51 -6.89 -8.80
CA LEU A 103 -11.92 -6.51 -8.95
C LEU A 103 -12.35 -5.49 -7.91
N ASN A 104 -11.81 -5.60 -6.69
CA ASN A 104 -12.07 -4.68 -5.59
C ASN A 104 -10.72 -4.13 -5.07
N PRO A 105 -10.47 -2.82 -5.17
CA PRO A 105 -9.27 -2.25 -4.59
C PRO A 105 -9.35 -2.28 -3.06
N LEU A 106 -8.21 -2.53 -2.42
CA LEU A 106 -8.01 -2.15 -1.03
C LEU A 106 -7.75 -0.65 -1.01
N GLN A 107 -8.73 0.12 -0.56
CA GLN A 107 -8.72 1.57 -0.69
C GLN A 107 -8.93 2.28 0.65
N VAL A 108 -8.15 3.33 0.87
CA VAL A 108 -8.40 4.35 1.89
C VAL A 108 -8.90 5.64 1.23
N LEU A 109 -9.61 6.49 1.98
CA LEU A 109 -10.17 7.73 1.45
C LEU A 109 -9.45 8.97 1.99
N GLY A 110 -9.38 10.02 1.15
CA GLY A 110 -8.74 11.28 1.51
C GLY A 110 -7.22 11.16 1.68
N ASN A 111 -6.60 12.17 2.29
CA ASN A 111 -5.17 12.16 2.56
C ASN A 111 -4.83 11.24 3.76
N THR A 112 -4.93 9.93 3.53
CA THR A 112 -4.74 8.89 4.54
C THR A 112 -3.88 7.74 4.01
N THR A 113 -3.42 6.87 4.91
CA THR A 113 -2.41 5.85 4.61
C THR A 113 -2.98 4.45 4.60
N LEU A 114 -2.58 3.64 3.62
CA LEU A 114 -2.71 2.20 3.59
C LEU A 114 -1.35 1.55 3.90
N LEU A 115 -1.17 1.07 5.13
CA LEU A 115 0.08 0.48 5.62
C LEU A 115 -0.05 -1.04 5.78
N PHE A 116 0.88 -1.79 5.20
CA PHE A 116 1.12 -3.19 5.47
C PHE A 116 2.48 -3.36 6.16
N LEU A 117 2.48 -3.90 7.37
CA LEU A 117 3.67 -4.00 8.22
C LEU A 117 3.81 -5.41 8.82
N GLY A 118 4.70 -6.24 8.30
CA GLY A 118 4.80 -7.66 8.69
C GLY A 118 6.06 -8.35 8.20
N GLY A 119 5.98 -9.68 7.98
CA GLY A 119 7.03 -10.46 7.35
C GLY A 119 6.99 -10.28 5.84
N ASP A 120 7.17 -11.35 5.07
CA ASP A 120 7.04 -11.28 3.61
C ASP A 120 5.68 -10.65 3.21
N ILE A 121 5.71 -9.75 2.23
CA ILE A 121 4.50 -9.10 1.70
C ILE A 121 4.33 -9.50 0.24
N HIS A 122 3.25 -10.23 -0.05
CA HIS A 122 2.89 -10.62 -1.40
C HIS A 122 1.65 -9.84 -1.84
N VAL A 123 1.75 -9.13 -2.97
CA VAL A 123 0.63 -8.42 -3.61
C VAL A 123 0.48 -8.99 -5.01
N ASP A 124 -0.45 -9.93 -5.15
CA ASP A 124 -0.71 -10.70 -6.35
C ASP A 124 -2.06 -10.32 -6.93
N TYR A 125 -2.14 -10.00 -8.21
CA TYR A 125 -3.40 -9.70 -8.89
C TYR A 125 -4.30 -8.72 -8.12
N SER A 126 -3.74 -7.64 -7.56
CA SER A 126 -4.46 -6.80 -6.59
C SER A 126 -4.36 -5.32 -6.90
N ALA A 127 -5.29 -4.53 -6.37
CA ALA A 127 -5.28 -3.08 -6.49
C ALA A 127 -5.23 -2.41 -5.11
N LEU A 128 -4.26 -1.52 -4.88
CA LEU A 128 -4.08 -0.78 -3.62
C LEU A 128 -4.13 0.72 -3.88
N TYR A 129 -5.16 1.41 -3.38
CA TYR A 129 -5.41 2.83 -3.71
C TYR A 129 -5.42 3.74 -2.47
N ALA A 130 -4.70 4.86 -2.56
CA ALA A 130 -4.74 5.94 -1.59
C ALA A 130 -4.84 7.31 -2.29
N PRO A 131 -6.00 7.64 -2.89
CA PRO A 131 -6.18 8.89 -3.64
C PRO A 131 -6.24 10.11 -2.71
N GLY A 132 -6.17 11.31 -3.27
CA GLY A 132 -6.42 12.56 -2.52
C GLY A 132 -5.25 13.02 -1.64
N GLY A 133 -4.04 12.58 -1.98
CA GLY A 133 -2.78 12.94 -1.33
C GLY A 133 -2.25 11.89 -0.35
N GLY A 134 -2.98 10.78 -0.19
CA GLY A 134 -2.66 9.71 0.75
C GLY A 134 -1.44 8.86 0.36
N SER A 135 -1.18 7.81 1.13
CA SER A 135 0.01 6.97 0.92
C SER A 135 -0.25 5.48 0.94
N VAL A 136 0.53 4.72 0.16
CA VAL A 136 0.60 3.26 0.24
C VAL A 136 1.99 2.88 0.76
N GLN A 137 2.05 2.14 1.86
CA GLN A 137 3.31 1.77 2.50
C GLN A 137 3.38 0.25 2.70
N LEU A 138 4.44 -0.38 2.20
CA LEU A 138 4.76 -1.79 2.41
C LEU A 138 6.07 -1.88 3.19
N VAL A 139 6.01 -2.38 4.41
CA VAL A 139 7.17 -2.47 5.31
C VAL A 139 7.31 -3.91 5.79
N SER A 140 8.29 -4.61 5.23
CA SER A 140 8.57 -6.02 5.44
C SER A 140 9.80 -6.19 6.31
N ILE A 141 9.66 -6.92 7.43
CA ILE A 141 10.65 -7.12 8.46
C ILE A 141 10.92 -8.62 8.62
N GLY A 142 12.19 -9.03 8.54
CA GLY A 142 12.62 -10.43 8.57
C GLY A 142 12.98 -10.96 9.96
N GLU A 143 13.11 -10.07 10.95
CA GLU A 143 13.55 -10.46 12.29
C GLU A 143 12.69 -9.86 13.43
N PRO A 144 12.75 -10.43 14.65
CA PRO A 144 12.12 -9.81 15.81
C PRO A 144 12.68 -8.42 16.10
N GLY A 145 11.82 -7.48 16.49
CA GLY A 145 12.23 -6.09 16.70
C GLY A 145 11.07 -5.19 17.08
N GLU A 146 11.36 -3.89 17.13
CA GLU A 146 10.37 -2.85 17.38
C GLU A 146 10.48 -1.77 16.31
N ILE A 147 9.33 -1.40 15.74
CA ILE A 147 9.22 -0.28 14.80
C ILE A 147 8.49 0.86 15.52
N LEU A 148 9.17 1.99 15.65
CA LEU A 148 8.60 3.17 16.31
C LEU A 148 7.82 4.01 15.31
N PHE A 149 6.76 4.66 15.76
CA PHE A 149 6.19 5.79 15.02
C PHE A 149 7.10 7.00 15.20
N SER A 150 7.28 7.77 14.12
CA SER A 150 7.98 9.05 14.19
C SER A 150 7.12 10.08 14.96
N SER A 151 7.66 11.29 15.12
CA SER A 151 6.99 12.39 15.85
C SER A 151 5.62 12.82 15.29
N ASN A 152 5.20 12.34 14.11
CA ASN A 152 3.85 12.56 13.58
C ASN A 152 3.13 11.23 13.22
N PRO A 153 2.47 10.58 14.19
CA PRO A 153 1.83 9.28 13.98
C PRO A 153 0.59 9.34 13.05
N GLN A 154 0.11 10.52 12.66
CA GLN A 154 -1.02 10.65 11.71
C GLN A 154 -0.61 10.44 10.26
N LEU A 155 0.68 10.57 9.94
CA LEU A 155 1.23 10.28 8.60
C LEU A 155 1.78 8.86 8.48
N PHE A 156 1.72 8.07 9.55
CA PHE A 156 2.28 6.71 9.60
C PHE A 156 3.75 6.68 9.19
N ASP A 157 4.48 7.74 9.53
CA ASP A 157 5.93 7.82 9.34
C ASP A 157 6.59 6.89 10.37
N LEU A 158 7.28 5.85 9.88
CA LEU A 158 7.86 4.79 10.71
C LEU A 158 9.37 5.01 10.82
N SER A 159 9.89 4.97 12.04
CA SER A 159 11.32 4.98 12.31
C SER A 159 11.85 3.55 12.28
N ILE A 160 12.34 3.13 11.11
CA ILE A 160 12.92 1.80 10.90
C ILE A 160 14.39 1.83 11.37
N PRO A 161 14.80 0.94 12.30
CA PRO A 161 16.19 0.84 12.71
C PRO A 161 17.11 0.50 11.51
N PRO A 162 18.29 1.14 11.40
CA PRO A 162 19.16 0.98 10.23
C PRO A 162 19.76 -0.43 10.07
N ASP A 163 19.84 -1.19 11.17
CA ASP A 163 20.41 -2.54 11.18
C ASP A 163 19.32 -3.62 11.12
N LEU A 164 18.04 -3.24 10.97
CA LEU A 164 16.94 -4.19 10.97
C LEU A 164 16.90 -4.96 9.65
N GLU A 165 16.91 -6.28 9.73
CA GLU A 165 16.80 -7.15 8.56
C GLU A 165 15.38 -7.08 7.96
N GLY A 166 15.29 -6.78 6.67
CA GLY A 166 14.03 -6.82 5.93
C GLY A 166 13.55 -8.24 5.67
N ALA A 167 12.31 -8.37 5.20
CA ALA A 167 11.81 -9.59 4.54
C ALA A 167 11.36 -9.24 3.11
N ASP A 168 10.93 -10.22 2.33
CA ASP A 168 10.71 -10.00 0.90
C ASP A 168 9.40 -9.27 0.61
N ILE A 169 9.42 -8.37 -0.36
CA ILE A 169 8.22 -7.75 -0.95
C ILE A 169 8.12 -8.21 -2.40
N THR A 170 7.00 -8.83 -2.76
CA THR A 170 6.70 -9.24 -4.14
C THR A 170 5.40 -8.62 -4.61
N LEU A 171 5.46 -7.85 -5.71
CA LEU A 171 4.30 -7.36 -6.45
C LEU A 171 4.23 -8.07 -7.79
N ARG A 172 3.08 -8.68 -8.09
CA ARG A 172 2.85 -9.38 -9.34
C ARG A 172 1.46 -9.08 -9.88
N ASP A 173 1.37 -8.73 -11.15
CA ASP A 173 0.09 -8.46 -11.83
C ASP A 173 -0.80 -7.43 -11.08
N SER A 174 -0.19 -6.44 -10.41
CA SER A 174 -0.88 -5.60 -9.43
C SER A 174 -0.81 -4.10 -9.78
N THR A 175 -1.75 -3.32 -9.25
CA THR A 175 -1.81 -1.87 -9.43
C THR A 175 -1.79 -1.14 -8.10
N LEU A 176 -0.86 -0.20 -7.93
CA LEU A 176 -0.87 0.77 -6.83
C LEU A 176 -1.10 2.17 -7.41
N ASP A 177 -1.98 2.95 -6.81
CA ASP A 177 -2.30 4.30 -7.29
C ASP A 177 -2.45 5.27 -6.11
N VAL A 178 -1.58 6.28 -6.11
CA VAL A 178 -1.57 7.39 -5.14
C VAL A 178 -1.66 8.76 -5.84
N ARG A 179 -2.03 8.79 -7.12
CA ARG A 179 -2.18 10.05 -7.86
C ARG A 179 -3.18 10.96 -7.16
N ALA A 180 -2.84 12.24 -7.09
CA ALA A 180 -3.59 13.23 -6.33
C ALA A 180 -3.57 14.61 -6.98
N PHE A 181 -4.15 15.61 -6.33
CA PHE A 181 -4.01 17.03 -6.74
C PHE A 181 -2.74 17.66 -6.15
N GLU A 182 -2.22 17.11 -5.05
CA GLU A 182 -0.90 17.35 -4.46
C GLU A 182 -0.58 16.14 -3.57
N GLN A 183 0.68 15.98 -3.14
CA GLN A 183 1.16 14.84 -2.34
C GLN A 183 0.88 13.50 -3.07
N GLY A 184 0.64 12.42 -2.33
CA GLY A 184 0.54 11.07 -2.91
C GLY A 184 1.88 10.36 -2.87
N GLU A 185 2.06 9.45 -1.91
CA GLU A 185 3.37 8.83 -1.65
C GLU A 185 3.30 7.31 -1.68
N MET A 186 4.39 6.68 -2.10
CA MET A 186 4.60 5.26 -1.92
C MET A 186 5.90 5.01 -1.18
N PHE A 187 5.87 4.10 -0.21
CA PHE A 187 7.05 3.71 0.54
C PHE A 187 7.16 2.19 0.65
N PHE A 188 8.34 1.67 0.29
CA PHE A 188 8.65 0.25 0.35
C PHE A 188 9.94 0.05 1.13
N PHE A 189 9.91 -0.84 2.11
CA PHE A 189 11.08 -1.30 2.85
C PHE A 189 11.05 -2.82 2.96
N GLY A 190 12.08 -3.51 2.50
CA GLY A 190 12.20 -4.96 2.58
C GLY A 190 13.63 -5.43 2.29
N ASP A 191 13.85 -6.74 2.28
CA ASP A 191 15.14 -7.32 1.91
C ASP A 191 15.32 -7.37 0.40
N ASN A 192 14.50 -8.20 -0.26
CA ASN A 192 14.33 -8.18 -1.70
C ASN A 192 13.01 -7.52 -2.08
N ILE A 193 13.04 -6.61 -3.04
CA ILE A 193 11.84 -5.99 -3.62
C ILE A 193 11.73 -6.41 -5.08
N SER A 194 10.70 -7.20 -5.40
CA SER A 194 10.43 -7.69 -6.77
C SER A 194 9.10 -7.13 -7.28
N ILE A 195 9.12 -6.44 -8.43
CA ILE A 195 7.95 -5.84 -9.07
C ILE A 195 7.85 -6.38 -10.50
N SER A 196 6.84 -7.22 -10.74
CA SER A 196 6.64 -7.93 -12.00
C SER A 196 5.25 -7.68 -12.57
N ASN A 197 5.16 -7.36 -13.86
CA ASN A 197 3.92 -7.04 -14.59
C ASN A 197 2.96 -6.13 -13.79
N SER A 198 3.50 -5.13 -13.09
CA SER A 198 2.74 -4.30 -12.14
C SER A 198 2.81 -2.82 -12.51
N VAL A 199 1.80 -2.06 -12.07
CA VAL A 199 1.64 -0.64 -12.39
C VAL A 199 1.57 0.18 -11.11
N LEU A 200 2.56 1.04 -10.86
CA LEU A 200 2.65 1.91 -9.69
C LEU A 200 2.57 3.37 -10.17
N LEU A 201 1.50 4.07 -9.80
CA LEU A 201 1.21 5.42 -10.26
C LEU A 201 1.20 6.43 -9.10
N GLY A 202 2.11 7.39 -9.16
CA GLY A 202 2.11 8.63 -8.38
C GLY A 202 2.02 9.85 -9.30
N GLY A 203 2.12 11.03 -8.70
CA GLY A 203 2.10 12.30 -9.42
C GLY A 203 0.76 13.02 -9.36
N ILE A 204 0.59 14.04 -10.21
CA ILE A 204 -0.63 14.84 -10.25
C ILE A 204 -1.58 14.30 -11.31
N GLY A 205 -2.76 13.85 -10.89
CA GLY A 205 -3.76 13.22 -11.76
C GLY A 205 -4.35 14.15 -12.83
N VAL A 206 -5.05 13.56 -13.80
CA VAL A 206 -5.64 14.28 -14.96
C VAL A 206 -6.55 15.41 -14.50
N ASP A 207 -6.36 16.61 -15.06
CA ASP A 207 -7.12 17.83 -14.75
C ASP A 207 -7.08 18.23 -13.25
N LEU A 208 -6.08 17.76 -12.48
CA LEU A 208 -5.90 18.09 -11.06
C LEU A 208 -4.74 19.06 -10.83
N GLY A 209 -4.59 19.49 -9.59
CA GLY A 209 -3.49 20.34 -9.14
C GLY A 209 -3.74 21.83 -9.33
N PHE A 210 -2.75 22.62 -8.93
CA PHE A 210 -2.78 24.07 -8.91
C PHE A 210 -1.35 24.64 -8.94
N GLU A 211 -1.20 25.94 -9.16
CA GLU A 211 0.11 26.59 -9.14
C GLU A 211 0.80 26.40 -7.78
N GLY A 212 1.94 25.70 -7.79
CA GLY A 212 2.69 25.37 -6.57
C GLY A 212 2.34 24.01 -5.94
N ALA A 213 1.41 23.24 -6.50
CA ALA A 213 1.19 21.86 -6.09
C ALA A 213 2.46 21.01 -6.33
N ILE A 214 2.75 20.10 -5.42
CA ILE A 214 3.89 19.17 -5.51
C ILE A 214 3.37 17.78 -5.18
N ALA A 215 3.58 16.81 -6.07
CA ALA A 215 3.27 15.41 -5.79
C ALA A 215 4.27 14.80 -4.80
N GLY A 216 3.85 13.76 -4.09
CA GLY A 216 4.71 13.02 -3.16
C GLY A 216 5.71 12.13 -3.89
N ASP A 217 6.64 11.58 -3.12
CA ASP A 217 7.72 10.74 -3.64
C ASP A 217 7.33 9.26 -3.69
N LEU A 218 7.98 8.52 -4.61
CA LEU A 218 7.92 7.07 -4.66
C LEU A 218 9.28 6.52 -4.21
N VAL A 219 9.32 5.84 -3.07
CA VAL A 219 10.57 5.42 -2.41
C VAL A 219 10.59 3.91 -2.21
N PHE A 220 11.65 3.28 -2.71
CA PHE A 220 11.91 1.85 -2.61
C PHE A 220 13.27 1.61 -1.96
N SER A 221 13.29 0.93 -0.82
CA SER A 221 14.47 0.66 -0.02
C SER A 221 14.62 -0.84 0.23
N ALA A 222 15.54 -1.46 -0.50
CA ALA A 222 15.91 -2.87 -0.33
C ALA A 222 17.19 -3.01 0.49
N THR A 223 17.20 -3.91 1.48
CA THR A 223 18.42 -4.25 2.25
C THR A 223 19.32 -5.25 1.54
N ASP A 224 18.86 -5.85 0.43
CA ASP A 224 19.69 -6.64 -0.47
C ASP A 224 19.52 -6.19 -1.93
N SER A 225 18.45 -6.61 -2.60
CA SER A 225 18.27 -6.41 -4.05
C SER A 225 16.90 -5.86 -4.45
N LEU A 226 16.87 -5.18 -5.61
CA LEU A 226 15.62 -4.69 -6.20
C LEU A 226 15.52 -5.12 -7.67
N THR A 227 14.40 -5.74 -8.03
CA THR A 227 14.12 -6.21 -9.39
C THR A 227 12.80 -5.65 -9.91
N ILE A 228 12.82 -5.07 -11.12
CA ILE A 228 11.63 -4.58 -11.82
C ILE A 228 11.64 -5.17 -13.22
N ASP A 229 10.63 -5.97 -13.56
CA ASP A 229 10.61 -6.74 -14.80
C ASP A 229 9.21 -6.83 -15.46
N ALA A 230 9.13 -7.65 -16.51
CA ALA A 230 7.89 -8.08 -17.16
C ALA A 230 6.95 -6.93 -17.56
N GLY A 231 7.50 -5.84 -18.10
CA GLY A 231 6.72 -4.71 -18.58
C GLY A 231 6.14 -3.82 -17.47
N SER A 232 6.63 -3.95 -16.23
CA SER A 232 6.18 -3.12 -15.11
C SER A 232 6.32 -1.63 -15.39
N VAL A 233 5.38 -0.83 -14.89
CA VAL A 233 5.35 0.62 -15.05
C VAL A 233 5.38 1.28 -13.69
N ILE A 234 6.38 2.11 -13.42
CA ILE A 234 6.48 2.95 -12.22
C ILE A 234 6.56 4.41 -12.67
N GLY A 235 5.52 5.18 -12.37
CA GLY A 235 5.39 6.55 -12.87
C GLY A 235 5.07 7.54 -11.77
N ASN A 236 5.85 8.61 -11.65
CA ASN A 236 5.52 9.80 -10.87
C ASN A 236 5.39 10.96 -11.85
N ASN A 237 4.19 11.15 -12.41
CA ASN A 237 4.00 11.98 -13.60
C ASN A 237 2.99 13.11 -13.39
N ILE A 238 3.14 14.19 -14.14
CA ILE A 238 2.11 15.24 -14.29
C ILE A 238 1.27 14.90 -15.51
N TYR A 239 0.06 14.40 -15.27
CA TYR A 239 -0.84 13.89 -16.30
C TYR A 239 -1.57 15.01 -17.03
N THR A 240 -2.09 14.74 -18.23
CA THR A 240 -2.78 15.72 -19.10
C THR A 240 -3.73 16.66 -18.33
N GLY A 241 -3.61 17.96 -18.59
CA GLY A 241 -4.44 18.99 -17.95
C GLY A 241 -4.05 19.35 -16.51
N ALA A 242 -3.09 18.63 -15.91
CA ALA A 242 -2.64 18.90 -14.55
C ALA A 242 -1.69 20.10 -14.45
N ILE A 243 -1.66 20.72 -13.27
CA ILE A 243 -0.77 21.84 -12.94
C ILE A 243 -0.01 21.52 -11.66
N GLY A 244 1.32 21.61 -11.70
CA GLY A 244 2.18 21.44 -10.52
C GLY A 244 3.46 20.65 -10.83
N ASN A 245 4.25 20.37 -9.81
CA ASN A 245 5.52 19.66 -9.93
C ASN A 245 5.37 18.21 -9.47
N SER A 246 6.11 17.31 -10.12
CA SER A 246 6.17 15.91 -9.71
C SER A 246 7.13 15.75 -8.54
N GLY A 247 6.87 14.76 -7.68
CA GLY A 247 7.86 14.24 -6.74
C GLY A 247 8.88 13.35 -7.46
N ASP A 248 9.87 12.90 -6.69
CA ASP A 248 10.95 12.04 -7.15
C ASP A 248 10.56 10.55 -7.13
N ILE A 249 11.35 9.72 -7.82
CA ILE A 249 11.34 8.26 -7.68
C ILE A 249 12.73 7.83 -7.23
N THR A 250 12.84 7.19 -6.06
CA THR A 250 14.12 6.76 -5.51
C THR A 250 14.12 5.26 -5.26
N PHE A 251 15.11 4.58 -5.82
CA PHE A 251 15.42 3.18 -5.56
C PHE A 251 16.77 3.08 -4.87
N THR A 252 16.81 2.44 -3.72
CA THR A 252 18.03 2.15 -2.97
C THR A 252 18.09 0.66 -2.69
N ALA A 253 19.22 0.02 -2.99
CA ALA A 253 19.50 -1.37 -2.68
C ALA A 253 20.91 -1.49 -2.06
N ALA A 254 21.10 -2.36 -1.08
CA ALA A 254 22.42 -2.55 -0.48
C ALA A 254 23.38 -3.35 -1.37
N ASP A 255 22.86 -4.09 -2.35
CA ASP A 255 23.67 -4.86 -3.30
C ASP A 255 23.37 -4.46 -4.74
N THR A 256 22.20 -4.85 -5.28
CA THR A 256 21.93 -4.75 -6.73
C THR A 256 20.56 -4.16 -7.08
N ILE A 257 20.49 -3.48 -8.23
CA ILE A 257 19.23 -3.07 -8.87
C ILE A 257 19.19 -3.62 -10.30
N HIS A 258 18.14 -4.36 -10.63
CA HIS A 258 17.85 -4.91 -11.95
C HIS A 258 16.55 -4.33 -12.49
N ILE A 259 16.61 -3.68 -13.66
CA ILE A 259 15.44 -3.15 -14.36
C ILE A 259 15.46 -3.74 -15.77
N GLU A 260 14.55 -4.68 -16.03
CA GLU A 260 14.60 -5.49 -17.25
C GLU A 260 13.25 -5.71 -17.93
N ASP A 261 13.26 -6.45 -19.04
CA ASP A 261 12.06 -6.94 -19.71
C ASP A 261 10.98 -5.89 -20.00
N VAL A 262 11.38 -4.77 -20.62
CA VAL A 262 10.48 -3.70 -21.07
C VAL A 262 9.84 -2.94 -19.91
N ALA A 263 10.40 -3.02 -18.70
CA ALA A 263 10.03 -2.17 -17.59
C ALA A 263 10.21 -0.67 -17.94
N ARG A 264 9.33 0.17 -17.37
CA ARG A 264 9.29 1.61 -17.61
C ARG A 264 9.23 2.36 -16.29
N ILE A 265 10.23 3.19 -16.04
CA ILE A 265 10.30 4.11 -14.91
C ILE A 265 10.28 5.53 -15.45
N THR A 266 9.28 6.32 -15.06
CA THR A 266 9.06 7.65 -15.65
C THR A 266 8.76 8.68 -14.57
N SER A 267 9.49 9.81 -14.59
CA SER A 267 8.99 11.05 -14.01
C SER A 267 8.92 12.12 -15.09
N THR A 268 7.71 12.41 -15.56
CA THR A 268 7.50 13.25 -16.74
C THR A 268 6.46 14.31 -16.46
N SER A 269 6.66 15.50 -17.01
CA SER A 269 5.65 16.55 -17.01
C SER A 269 5.13 16.77 -18.42
N LEU A 270 3.86 16.41 -18.64
CA LEU A 270 3.18 16.63 -19.93
C LEU A 270 2.54 18.03 -20.03
N ASN A 271 2.64 18.85 -18.98
CA ASN A 271 1.94 20.15 -18.86
C ASN A 271 2.82 21.19 -18.14
N THR A 272 2.18 22.16 -17.49
CA THR A 272 2.83 23.22 -16.70
C THR A 272 3.37 22.67 -15.38
N GLY A 273 4.69 22.54 -15.30
CA GLY A 273 5.44 22.24 -14.08
C GLY A 273 6.61 21.28 -14.30
N ASN A 274 7.42 21.08 -13.27
CA ASN A 274 8.65 20.32 -13.34
C ASN A 274 8.41 18.82 -13.12
N ALA A 275 9.12 18.00 -13.90
CA ALA A 275 9.29 16.60 -13.57
C ALA A 275 10.25 16.44 -12.38
N GLY A 276 10.07 15.35 -11.63
CA GLY A 276 10.99 14.94 -10.59
C GLY A 276 12.17 14.16 -11.16
N ASN A 277 13.08 13.78 -10.27
CA ASN A 277 14.22 12.95 -10.57
C ASN A 277 13.88 11.46 -10.46
N VAL A 278 14.63 10.64 -11.18
CA VAL A 278 14.69 9.21 -10.92
C VAL A 278 16.10 8.89 -10.42
N VAL A 279 16.18 8.31 -9.23
CA VAL A 279 17.44 8.05 -8.55
C VAL A 279 17.59 6.56 -8.27
N LEU A 280 18.69 5.99 -8.74
CA LEU A 280 19.05 4.59 -8.52
C LEU A 280 20.33 4.54 -7.69
N ARG A 281 20.32 3.85 -6.55
CA ARG A 281 21.48 3.69 -5.67
C ARG A 281 21.66 2.22 -5.33
N ALA A 282 22.75 1.64 -5.80
CA ALA A 282 23.18 0.30 -5.41
C ALA A 282 24.66 0.31 -5.03
N ARG A 283 25.07 -0.57 -4.12
CA ARG A 283 26.48 -0.67 -3.71
C ARG A 283 27.32 -1.40 -4.74
N ASP A 284 26.79 -2.49 -5.31
CA ASP A 284 27.51 -3.34 -6.24
C ASP A 284 27.21 -2.99 -7.69
N SER A 285 25.96 -3.19 -8.14
CA SER A 285 25.62 -2.96 -9.54
C SER A 285 24.19 -2.47 -9.80
N ILE A 286 24.05 -1.72 -10.89
CA ILE A 286 22.75 -1.31 -11.46
C ILE A 286 22.75 -1.78 -12.90
N THR A 287 21.78 -2.62 -13.25
CA THR A 287 21.57 -3.16 -14.59
C THR A 287 20.24 -2.66 -15.14
N VAL A 288 20.28 -2.06 -16.33
CA VAL A 288 19.10 -1.66 -17.09
C VAL A 288 19.17 -2.35 -18.45
N ASP A 289 18.38 -3.40 -18.67
CA ASP A 289 18.36 -4.17 -19.91
C ASP A 289 16.97 -4.16 -20.56
N ARG A 290 16.89 -3.77 -21.83
CA ARG A 290 15.61 -3.67 -22.56
C ARG A 290 14.52 -2.86 -21.82
N ALA A 291 14.90 -1.91 -20.97
CA ALA A 291 13.99 -1.10 -20.16
C ALA A 291 14.16 0.40 -20.40
N LEU A 292 13.21 1.21 -19.91
CA LEU A 292 13.21 2.67 -20.02
C LEU A 292 13.26 3.31 -18.62
N VAL A 293 14.24 4.19 -18.39
CA VAL A 293 14.28 5.10 -17.24
C VAL A 293 14.33 6.51 -17.78
N GLN A 294 13.33 7.34 -17.47
CA GLN A 294 13.15 8.64 -18.11
C GLN A 294 12.72 9.72 -17.13
N THR A 295 13.34 10.89 -17.27
CA THR A 295 12.90 12.15 -16.67
C THR A 295 12.75 13.23 -17.75
N ASP A 296 11.52 13.71 -17.98
CA ASP A 296 11.24 14.73 -19.00
C ASP A 296 10.53 15.94 -18.39
N THR A 297 11.18 17.10 -18.43
CA THR A 297 10.54 18.39 -18.12
C THR A 297 9.78 18.91 -19.35
N GLY A 298 8.58 19.45 -19.16
CA GLY A 298 7.73 19.97 -20.24
C GLY A 298 8.38 21.10 -21.07
N PRO A 299 7.78 21.47 -22.21
CA PRO A 299 8.37 22.36 -23.21
C PRO A 299 8.63 23.81 -22.75
N ASP A 300 8.10 24.21 -21.58
CA ASP A 300 8.03 25.61 -21.15
C ASP A 300 8.99 25.99 -19.99
N GLU A 301 9.87 25.09 -19.51
CA GLU A 301 10.84 25.41 -18.43
C GLU A 301 12.28 24.93 -18.64
N VAL A 302 13.22 25.64 -18.01
CA VAL A 302 14.67 25.38 -17.97
C VAL A 302 15.01 24.65 -16.65
N GLY A 303 14.53 23.40 -16.50
CA GLY A 303 14.71 22.58 -15.31
C GLY A 303 15.81 21.52 -15.48
N ARG A 304 16.63 21.31 -14.43
CA ARG A 304 17.71 20.32 -14.42
C ARG A 304 17.15 18.94 -14.11
N SER A 305 17.02 18.08 -15.12
CA SER A 305 16.83 16.65 -14.89
C SER A 305 18.17 15.98 -14.61
N GLU A 306 18.34 15.39 -13.42
CA GLU A 306 19.45 14.51 -13.11
C GLU A 306 18.94 13.07 -13.18
N ALA A 307 18.99 12.47 -14.38
CA ALA A 307 18.32 11.21 -14.65
C ALA A 307 18.93 9.99 -13.94
N ILE A 308 20.21 10.05 -13.53
CA ILE A 308 20.95 8.94 -12.92
C ILE A 308 22.10 9.50 -12.07
N GLN A 309 22.05 9.36 -10.74
CA GLN A 309 23.19 9.60 -9.85
C GLN A 309 23.73 8.26 -9.34
N THR A 310 24.76 7.71 -9.98
CA THR A 310 25.37 6.43 -9.58
C THR A 310 26.89 6.53 -9.54
N PRO A 311 27.56 5.72 -8.68
CA PRO A 311 29.01 5.58 -8.75
C PRO A 311 29.47 4.73 -9.94
N TRP A 312 28.64 3.81 -10.47
CA TRP A 312 28.97 2.94 -11.62
C TRP A 312 27.70 2.49 -12.37
N VAL A 313 27.67 2.61 -13.71
CA VAL A 313 26.64 2.01 -14.59
C VAL A 313 27.34 1.09 -15.58
N SER A 314 26.89 -0.15 -15.70
CA SER A 314 27.29 -1.04 -16.79
C SER A 314 26.16 -1.07 -17.83
N LEU A 315 26.37 -0.43 -18.98
CA LEU A 315 25.44 -0.51 -20.11
C LEU A 315 25.96 -1.57 -21.11
N PRO A 316 25.32 -2.75 -21.23
CA PRO A 316 25.58 -3.64 -22.35
C PRO A 316 25.04 -3.02 -23.66
N SER A 317 25.72 -3.33 -24.77
CA SER A 317 25.67 -2.59 -26.04
C SER A 317 24.30 -2.60 -26.74
N ALA A 318 23.80 -1.42 -27.13
CA ALA A 318 22.51 -1.19 -27.79
C ALA A 318 22.36 -1.86 -29.18
N PRO A 319 21.11 -1.98 -29.67
CA PRO A 319 20.74 -1.11 -30.79
C PRO A 319 19.35 -0.44 -30.69
N SER A 320 19.32 0.80 -31.23
CA SER A 320 18.18 1.63 -31.68
C SER A 320 17.12 2.08 -30.67
N SER A 321 17.21 3.34 -30.24
CA SER A 321 16.07 4.16 -29.86
C SER A 321 15.33 4.63 -31.12
N SER A 322 14.06 4.28 -31.26
CA SER A 322 13.17 4.81 -32.30
C SER A 322 11.81 5.13 -31.70
N SER A 323 11.40 6.39 -31.86
CA SER A 323 10.04 6.87 -31.62
C SER A 323 9.14 6.46 -32.79
N GLN A 324 8.06 5.70 -32.53
CA GLN A 324 6.79 5.78 -33.28
C GLN A 324 5.71 4.83 -32.71
N ALA A 325 4.47 5.32 -32.74
CA ALA A 325 3.24 4.72 -32.22
C ALA A 325 2.53 3.81 -33.23
N ASN A 326 1.83 2.75 -32.77
CA ASN A 326 0.41 2.50 -33.08
C ASN A 326 -0.18 1.18 -32.54
N HIS A 327 -1.40 1.31 -31.98
CA HIS A 327 -2.62 0.46 -32.01
C HIS A 327 -2.66 -1.02 -31.54
N GLY A 328 -3.71 -1.34 -30.75
CA GLY A 328 -4.64 -2.43 -31.09
C GLY A 328 -5.04 -3.40 -29.97
N ASP A 329 -6.32 -3.34 -29.59
CA ASP A 329 -7.10 -4.08 -28.57
C ASP A 329 -7.44 -5.57 -28.92
N THR A 330 -7.55 -6.47 -27.92
CA THR A 330 -8.75 -7.26 -27.53
C THR A 330 -8.49 -8.60 -26.80
N THR A 331 -9.06 -8.65 -25.58
CA THR A 331 -9.79 -9.71 -24.83
C THR A 331 -9.74 -11.20 -25.19
N GLU A 332 -9.73 -12.09 -24.17
CA GLU A 332 -10.88 -12.98 -23.88
C GLU A 332 -10.83 -13.69 -22.51
N THR A 333 -12.04 -13.98 -22.02
CA THR A 333 -12.51 -14.48 -20.71
C THR A 333 -12.47 -16.00 -20.52
N SER A 334 -12.49 -16.48 -19.27
CA SER A 334 -13.08 -17.80 -18.92
C SER A 334 -13.53 -17.87 -17.46
N THR A 335 -14.67 -18.53 -17.26
CA THR A 335 -15.53 -18.59 -16.07
C THR A 335 -15.37 -19.88 -15.24
N ASN A 336 -16.01 -19.87 -14.04
CA ASN A 336 -16.70 -20.99 -13.33
C ASN A 336 -16.10 -21.40 -11.95
N PRO A 337 -16.85 -22.04 -11.03
CA PRO A 337 -18.13 -21.73 -10.35
C PRO A 337 -18.00 -21.56 -8.81
N GLU A 338 -19.10 -21.10 -8.20
CA GLU A 338 -19.32 -20.72 -6.79
C GLU A 338 -19.18 -21.84 -5.73
N ALA A 339 -18.77 -21.44 -4.52
CA ALA A 339 -19.01 -22.16 -3.26
C ALA A 339 -19.87 -21.29 -2.32
N SER A 340 -20.87 -21.92 -1.69
CA SER A 340 -21.95 -21.27 -0.95
C SER A 340 -21.53 -20.71 0.42
N TRP A 341 -21.78 -19.42 0.65
CA TRP A 341 -21.75 -18.75 1.96
C TRP A 341 -23.14 -18.72 2.60
N VAL A 342 -23.23 -18.66 3.92
CA VAL A 342 -24.49 -18.43 4.65
C VAL A 342 -24.61 -16.94 4.96
N GLU A 343 -25.57 -16.27 4.31
CA GLU A 343 -25.87 -14.84 4.42
C GLU A 343 -26.77 -14.55 5.63
N ALA A 344 -26.51 -13.45 6.35
CA ALA A 344 -27.32 -13.04 7.50
C ALA A 344 -28.71 -12.55 7.05
N GLN A 345 -29.77 -13.07 7.68
CA GLN A 345 -31.16 -12.87 7.21
C GLN A 345 -31.85 -11.62 7.78
N ALA A 346 -31.28 -10.95 8.81
CA ALA A 346 -31.84 -9.72 9.40
C ALA A 346 -30.82 -8.93 10.24
N TRP A 347 -31.16 -7.66 10.53
CA TRP A 347 -30.48 -6.80 11.53
C TRP A 347 -31.49 -6.14 12.48
N VAL A 348 -31.12 -5.98 13.76
CA VAL A 348 -31.95 -5.36 14.81
C VAL A 348 -31.16 -4.25 15.50
N VAL A 349 -31.81 -3.13 15.79
CA VAL A 349 -31.23 -2.05 16.61
C VAL A 349 -31.59 -2.31 18.08
N ASN A 350 -30.59 -2.48 18.94
CA ASN A 350 -30.81 -2.72 20.36
C ASN A 350 -31.22 -1.42 21.10
N ALA A 351 -31.62 -1.54 22.37
CA ALA A 351 -32.10 -0.42 23.17
C ALA A 351 -31.05 0.70 23.41
N GLN A 352 -29.78 0.43 23.07
CA GLN A 352 -28.66 1.38 23.13
C GLN A 352 -28.36 2.02 21.77
N GLY A 353 -29.15 1.75 20.73
CA GLY A 353 -28.97 2.31 19.39
C GLY A 353 -27.93 1.58 18.54
N GLN A 354 -27.48 0.39 18.93
CA GLN A 354 -26.48 -0.40 18.20
C GLN A 354 -27.14 -1.40 17.27
N VAL A 355 -26.62 -1.56 16.04
CA VAL A 355 -27.10 -2.54 15.06
C VAL A 355 -26.47 -3.91 15.32
N VAL A 356 -27.28 -4.96 15.43
CA VAL A 356 -26.89 -6.35 15.69
C VAL A 356 -27.39 -7.26 14.56
N LEU A 357 -26.51 -8.05 13.94
CA LEU A 357 -26.83 -9.02 12.90
C LEU A 357 -27.21 -10.37 13.52
N THR A 358 -28.26 -11.03 13.01
CA THR A 358 -28.72 -12.33 13.52
C THR A 358 -29.00 -13.33 12.36
N ASP A 359 -28.86 -14.62 12.65
CA ASP A 359 -29.12 -15.74 11.74
C ASP A 359 -30.55 -16.33 11.86
N SER A 360 -31.43 -15.69 12.63
CA SER A 360 -32.80 -16.15 12.89
C SER A 360 -33.84 -15.07 12.61
N THR A 361 -34.94 -15.46 11.96
CA THR A 361 -35.98 -14.50 11.57
C THR A 361 -36.69 -13.90 12.79
N PRO A 362 -37.15 -12.63 12.72
CA PRO A 362 -37.72 -11.91 13.88
C PRO A 362 -38.93 -12.55 14.57
N ALA A 363 -39.56 -13.58 13.97
CA ALA A 363 -40.67 -14.32 14.55
C ALA A 363 -40.27 -15.17 15.77
N ASP A 364 -39.00 -15.60 15.86
CA ASP A 364 -38.51 -16.47 16.95
C ASP A 364 -38.06 -15.70 18.20
N LEU A 365 -37.98 -14.36 18.14
CA LEU A 365 -37.46 -13.52 19.23
C LEU A 365 -38.56 -12.95 20.15
N GLY A 366 -39.85 -13.19 19.86
CA GLY A 366 -40.95 -12.72 20.70
C GLY A 366 -41.06 -11.20 20.86
N ILE A 367 -40.37 -10.42 20.02
CA ILE A 367 -40.37 -8.95 20.07
C ILE A 367 -41.55 -8.46 19.22
N PRO A 368 -42.52 -7.72 19.78
CA PRO A 368 -43.66 -7.25 19.01
C PRO A 368 -43.19 -6.23 17.96
N LEU A 369 -43.46 -6.54 16.69
CA LEU A 369 -43.28 -5.63 15.55
C LEU A 369 -44.11 -4.38 15.78
N ARG A 370 -43.47 -3.30 16.25
CA ARG A 370 -44.04 -1.96 16.18
C ARG A 370 -43.72 -1.39 14.80
N CYS A 371 -44.63 -1.64 13.86
CA CYS A 371 -44.74 -0.78 12.69
C CYS A 371 -45.32 0.56 13.11
N ARG A 372 -44.70 1.65 12.64
CA ARG A 372 -45.31 2.85 12.02
C ARG A 372 -44.60 4.16 12.39
N PRO A 373 -44.81 5.25 11.63
CA PRO A 373 -45.50 5.35 10.32
C PRO A 373 -44.54 5.47 9.14
#